data_AF-A0A9P6DFG4-F1
#
_entry.id   AF-A0A9P6DFG4-F1
#
_cell.length_a   1.000
_cell.length_b   1.000
_cell.length_c   1.000
_cell.angle_alpha   90.00
_cell.angle_beta   90.00
_cell.angle_gamma   90.00
#
_symmetry.space_group_name_H-M   'P 1'
#
loop_
_entity.id
_entity.type
_entity.pdbx_description
1 polymer ?
#
loop_
_entity_poly.entity_id
_entity_poly.type
_entity_poly.pdbx_seq_one_letter_code
_entity_poly.pdbx_strand_id
1 'polypeptide(L)'
;MPYPLAKLPTSPDDLTAMDPRHALKMGMAFTKNGLLQALNNLHSLAPAVEASRSAFVPFLDYASMTLSILLLHLEGDDLFFSTPNSQGESLQAILGADCTPTMNTVAGSIKKAQVSIEQWRKTPEDYTAAALRSAIDFGPRMLELMQAQIASIDIKRLEVSLTAEEIKTMVAENVGWFETQVGVEALLPFVVSHHDAGASKFWPPIHPDGIALIPQLIEDNAARWQFAPVHPVTGEASPWAV
;
A
#
# COMPACT_ATOMS: atom_id res chain seq x y z
N MET A 1 6.73 -5.90 -16.99
CA MET A 1 5.55 -6.79 -16.95
C MET A 1 4.31 -5.94 -17.15
N PRO A 2 3.33 -6.31 -17.98
CA PRO A 2 2.07 -5.55 -18.07
C PRO A 2 1.21 -5.79 -16.82
N TYR A 3 0.27 -4.87 -16.56
CA TYR A 3 -0.80 -5.07 -15.58
C TYR A 3 -1.68 -6.28 -15.94
N PRO A 4 -2.27 -7.01 -14.98
CA PRO A 4 -2.17 -6.77 -13.54
C PRO A 4 -0.81 -7.17 -12.97
N LEU A 5 -0.33 -6.38 -12.01
CA LEU A 5 0.85 -6.65 -11.20
C LEU A 5 0.62 -7.91 -10.37
N ALA A 6 1.58 -8.83 -10.41
CA ALA A 6 1.53 -10.07 -9.65
C ALA A 6 1.64 -9.81 -8.14
N LYS A 7 0.97 -10.64 -7.35
CA LYS A 7 1.06 -10.62 -5.89
C LYS A 7 2.42 -11.18 -5.43
N LEU A 8 2.93 -10.60 -4.35
CA LEU A 8 4.07 -11.08 -3.58
C LEU A 8 3.65 -12.30 -2.74
N PRO A 9 4.56 -13.27 -2.50
CA PRO A 9 4.25 -14.44 -1.69
C PRO A 9 3.86 -14.08 -0.25
N THR A 10 2.77 -14.66 0.24
CA THR A 10 2.23 -14.51 1.60
C THR A 10 2.05 -15.87 2.29
N SER A 11 1.61 -15.86 3.55
CA SER A 11 1.26 -17.07 4.32
C SER A 11 -0.18 -16.99 4.85
N PRO A 12 -0.95 -18.09 4.87
CA PRO A 12 -2.27 -18.12 5.50
C PRO A 12 -2.24 -18.09 7.04
N ASP A 13 -1.06 -18.16 7.64
CA ASP A 13 -0.89 -18.25 9.09
C ASP A 13 -1.17 -16.92 9.81
N ASP A 14 -1.37 -17.03 11.13
CA ASP A 14 -1.49 -15.87 12.02
C ASP A 14 -0.09 -15.29 12.31
N LEU A 15 0.25 -14.21 11.63
CA LEU A 15 1.54 -13.53 11.81
C LEU A 15 1.73 -12.99 13.24
N THR A 16 0.65 -12.72 13.97
CA THR A 16 0.72 -12.20 15.35
C THR A 16 1.16 -13.27 16.35
N ALA A 17 1.00 -14.55 15.99
CA ALA A 17 1.44 -15.70 16.77
C ALA A 17 2.84 -16.20 16.39
N MET A 18 3.45 -15.65 15.32
CA MET A 18 4.77 -16.03 14.84
C MET A 18 5.90 -15.25 15.54
N ASP A 19 7.14 -15.77 15.44
CA ASP A 19 8.31 -14.96 15.77
C ASP A 19 8.34 -13.72 14.84
N PRO A 20 8.39 -12.49 15.38
CA PRO A 20 8.40 -11.26 14.58
C PRO A 20 9.49 -11.20 13.51
N ARG A 21 10.65 -11.84 13.76
CA ARG A 21 11.76 -11.90 12.79
C ARG A 21 11.40 -12.74 11.57
N HIS A 22 10.56 -13.76 11.74
CA HIS A 22 10.01 -14.58 10.66
C HIS A 22 8.79 -13.91 10.03
N ALA A 23 7.95 -13.28 10.85
CA ALA A 23 6.72 -12.61 10.41
C ALA A 23 7.00 -11.37 9.53
N LEU A 24 8.10 -10.65 9.76
CA LEU A 24 8.43 -9.38 9.10
C LEU A 24 8.29 -9.47 7.57
N LYS A 25 8.90 -10.50 6.97
CA LYS A 25 8.88 -10.69 5.51
C LYS A 25 7.46 -10.87 4.98
N MET A 26 6.62 -11.63 5.68
CA MET A 26 5.23 -11.88 5.29
C MET A 26 4.37 -10.64 5.52
N GLY A 27 4.55 -9.93 6.64
CA GLY A 27 3.84 -8.68 6.92
C GLY A 27 4.11 -7.63 5.84
N MET A 28 5.38 -7.47 5.44
CA MET A 28 5.75 -6.60 4.32
C MET A 28 5.06 -7.02 3.01
N ALA A 29 5.04 -8.32 2.69
CA ALA A 29 4.38 -8.82 1.50
C ALA A 29 2.86 -8.54 1.49
N PHE A 30 2.19 -8.72 2.63
CA PHE A 30 0.77 -8.41 2.77
C PHE A 30 0.47 -6.93 2.55
N THR A 31 1.20 -6.02 3.21
CA THR A 31 1.03 -4.58 3.03
C THR A 31 1.26 -4.18 1.57
N LYS A 32 2.33 -4.66 0.96
CA LYS A 32 2.68 -4.36 -0.43
C LYS A 32 1.67 -4.92 -1.43
N ASN A 33 1.09 -6.08 -1.15
CA ASN A 33 0.00 -6.63 -1.97
C ASN A 33 -1.24 -5.71 -1.99
N GLY A 34 -1.56 -5.04 -0.87
CA GLY A 34 -2.63 -4.04 -0.86
C GLY A 34 -2.34 -2.86 -1.81
N LEU A 35 -1.10 -2.37 -1.84
CA LEU A 35 -0.67 -1.30 -2.73
C LEU A 35 -0.71 -1.72 -4.21
N LEU A 36 -0.24 -2.94 -4.51
CA LEU A 36 -0.28 -3.52 -5.85
C LEU A 36 -1.71 -3.72 -6.33
N GLN A 37 -2.61 -4.17 -5.44
CA GLN A 37 -4.04 -4.30 -5.72
C GLN A 37 -4.67 -2.93 -6.03
N ALA A 38 -4.30 -1.88 -5.29
CA ALA A 38 -4.78 -0.52 -5.55
C ALA A 38 -4.35 0.00 -6.92
N LEU A 39 -3.09 -0.20 -7.33
CA LEU A 39 -2.63 0.15 -8.68
C LEU A 39 -3.33 -0.67 -9.78
N ASN A 40 -3.49 -1.98 -9.57
CA ASN A 40 -4.23 -2.84 -10.48
C ASN A 40 -5.66 -2.34 -10.68
N ASN A 41 -6.30 -1.91 -9.59
CA ASN A 41 -7.64 -1.38 -9.59
C ASN A 41 -7.72 -0.03 -10.34
N LEU A 42 -6.77 0.90 -10.14
CA LEU A 42 -6.71 2.12 -10.95
C LEU A 42 -6.56 1.83 -12.44
N HIS A 43 -5.72 0.85 -12.79
CA HIS A 43 -5.50 0.44 -14.17
C HIS A 43 -6.77 -0.16 -14.83
N SER A 44 -7.55 -0.95 -14.07
CA SER A 44 -8.80 -1.57 -14.54
C SER A 44 -9.96 -0.57 -14.63
N LEU A 45 -10.04 0.39 -13.70
CA LEU A 45 -11.07 1.44 -13.67
C LEU A 45 -10.89 2.51 -14.74
N ALA A 46 -9.66 2.77 -15.18
CA ALA A 46 -9.33 3.80 -16.15
C ALA A 46 -10.29 3.89 -17.37
N PRO A 47 -10.64 2.79 -18.08
CA PRO A 47 -11.59 2.84 -19.18
C PRO A 47 -13.07 3.03 -18.77
N ALA A 48 -13.44 2.76 -17.52
CA ALA A 48 -14.83 2.77 -17.06
C ALA A 48 -15.31 4.15 -16.59
N VAL A 49 -14.37 5.03 -16.22
CA VAL A 49 -14.67 6.37 -15.70
C VAL A 49 -14.29 7.43 -16.74
N GLU A 50 -15.30 7.97 -17.42
CA GLU A 50 -15.12 9.06 -18.39
C GLU A 50 -15.21 10.43 -17.71
N ALA A 51 -14.53 11.42 -18.28
CA ALA A 51 -14.51 12.81 -17.80
C ALA A 51 -15.89 13.48 -17.70
N SER A 52 -16.85 13.01 -18.50
CA SER A 52 -18.23 13.50 -18.55
C SER A 52 -19.10 12.99 -17.39
N ARG A 53 -18.69 11.94 -16.68
CA ARG A 53 -19.50 11.29 -15.65
C ARG A 53 -19.35 12.01 -14.32
N SER A 54 -20.44 12.07 -13.54
CA SER A 54 -20.41 12.60 -12.16
C SER A 54 -19.42 11.87 -11.24
N ALA A 55 -19.10 10.61 -11.59
CA ALA A 55 -18.11 9.78 -10.91
C ALA A 55 -16.65 10.21 -11.16
N PHE A 56 -16.38 11.11 -12.11
CA PHE A 56 -15.02 11.45 -12.52
C PHE A 56 -14.19 12.13 -11.43
N VAL A 57 -14.71 13.18 -10.80
CA VAL A 57 -14.00 13.89 -9.73
C VAL A 57 -13.75 12.97 -8.53
N PRO A 58 -14.75 12.21 -8.02
CA PRO A 58 -14.51 11.23 -6.97
C PRO A 58 -13.50 10.13 -7.34
N PHE A 59 -13.43 9.73 -8.61
CA PHE A 59 -12.41 8.79 -9.08
C PHE A 59 -11.00 9.40 -9.03
N LEU A 60 -10.84 10.67 -9.43
CA LEU A 60 -9.58 11.38 -9.28
C LEU A 60 -9.18 11.53 -7.79
N ASP A 61 -10.14 11.70 -6.88
CA ASP A 61 -9.89 11.69 -5.42
C ASP A 61 -9.35 10.35 -4.96
N TYR A 62 -9.97 9.25 -5.41
CA TYR A 62 -9.53 7.90 -5.10
C TYR A 62 -8.13 7.61 -5.66
N ALA A 63 -7.85 8.03 -6.89
CA ALA A 63 -6.54 7.89 -7.53
C ALA A 63 -5.45 8.70 -6.81
N SER A 64 -5.75 9.96 -6.46
CA SER A 64 -4.82 10.84 -5.73
C SER A 64 -4.49 10.27 -4.35
N MET A 65 -5.50 9.84 -3.59
CA MET A 65 -5.33 9.18 -2.29
C MET A 65 -4.48 7.91 -2.41
N THR A 66 -4.76 7.06 -3.40
CA THR A 66 -3.97 5.84 -3.65
C THR A 66 -2.50 6.18 -3.87
N LEU A 67 -2.19 7.13 -4.76
CA LEU A 67 -0.81 7.55 -5.02
C LEU A 67 -0.13 8.17 -3.79
N SER A 68 -0.86 8.91 -2.96
CA SER A 68 -0.33 9.46 -1.71
C SER A 68 0.02 8.35 -0.71
N ILE A 69 -0.83 7.34 -0.56
CA ILE A 69 -0.54 6.16 0.30
C ILE A 69 0.68 5.41 -0.23
N LEU A 70 0.80 5.23 -1.54
CA LEU A 70 1.99 4.62 -2.15
C LEU A 70 3.26 5.42 -1.83
N LEU A 71 3.23 6.74 -2.01
CA LEU A 71 4.40 7.59 -1.75
C LEU A 71 4.81 7.54 -0.27
N LEU A 72 3.85 7.63 0.64
CA LEU A 72 4.08 7.51 2.07
C LEU A 72 4.62 6.13 2.47
N HIS A 73 4.19 5.06 1.80
CA HIS A 73 4.75 3.74 2.05
C HIS A 73 6.22 3.65 1.65
N LEU A 74 6.61 4.25 0.51
CA LEU A 74 8.02 4.26 0.09
C LEU A 74 8.89 5.05 1.09
N GLU A 75 8.38 6.15 1.63
CA GLU A 75 9.04 6.92 2.67
C GLU A 75 9.12 6.14 4.00
N GLY A 76 8.03 5.49 4.40
CA GLY A 76 7.98 4.65 5.59
C GLY A 76 8.93 3.46 5.52
N ASP A 77 9.05 2.81 4.36
CA ASP A 77 10.04 1.75 4.15
C ASP A 77 11.46 2.31 4.33
N ASP A 78 11.80 3.45 3.72
CA ASP A 78 13.12 4.07 3.88
C ASP A 78 13.43 4.39 5.35
N LEU A 79 12.48 4.99 6.06
CA LEU A 79 12.60 5.28 7.49
C LEU A 79 12.75 4.02 8.34
N PHE A 80 11.91 3.00 8.10
CA PHE A 80 11.93 1.75 8.85
C PHE A 80 13.28 1.03 8.75
N PHE A 81 13.89 1.02 7.56
CA PHE A 81 15.17 0.35 7.37
C PHE A 81 16.39 1.20 7.78
N SER A 82 16.29 2.53 7.71
CA SER A 82 17.42 3.44 7.99
C SER A 82 17.47 3.95 9.42
N THR A 83 16.34 3.98 10.15
CA THR A 83 16.27 4.48 11.52
C THR A 83 17.03 3.54 12.46
N PRO A 84 18.00 4.06 13.24
CA PRO A 84 18.71 3.25 14.24
C PRO A 84 17.78 2.79 15.37
N ASN A 85 17.94 1.55 15.80
CA ASN A 85 17.29 1.00 16.99
C ASN A 85 17.89 1.59 18.29
N SER A 86 17.44 1.09 19.45
CA SER A 86 17.93 1.49 20.77
C SER A 86 19.43 1.24 21.01
N GLN A 87 20.06 0.39 20.19
CA GLN A 87 21.49 0.08 20.21
C GLN A 87 22.30 0.91 19.19
N GLY A 88 21.63 1.77 18.41
CA GLY A 88 22.25 2.61 17.39
C GLY A 88 22.49 1.91 16.04
N GLU A 89 21.91 0.72 15.82
CA GLU A 89 22.02 -0.03 14.56
C GLU A 89 20.71 0.03 13.77
N SER A 90 20.79 0.25 12.46
CA SER A 90 19.62 0.19 11.57
C SER A 90 19.48 -1.18 10.92
N LEU A 91 18.28 -1.51 10.42
CA LEU A 91 18.10 -2.76 9.66
C LEU A 91 18.96 -2.80 8.40
N GLN A 92 19.20 -1.64 7.77
CA GLN A 92 20.12 -1.54 6.64
C GLN A 92 21.56 -1.91 7.03
N ALA A 93 22.02 -1.54 8.23
CA ALA A 93 23.34 -1.95 8.71
C ALA A 93 23.44 -3.47 8.96
N ILE A 94 22.35 -4.08 9.46
CA ILE A 94 22.27 -5.51 9.79
C ILE A 94 22.10 -6.39 8.54
N LEU A 95 21.18 -6.01 7.66
CA LEU A 95 20.79 -6.80 6.48
C LEU A 95 21.63 -6.45 5.24
N GLY A 96 22.19 -5.24 5.18
CA GLY A 96 22.92 -4.70 4.04
C GLY A 96 22.05 -3.79 3.16
N ALA A 97 22.69 -3.10 2.21
CA ALA A 97 22.04 -2.08 1.38
C ALA A 97 20.91 -2.61 0.48
N ASP A 98 20.89 -3.92 0.19
CA ASP A 98 19.89 -4.54 -0.68
C ASP A 98 18.47 -4.55 -0.06
N CYS A 99 18.34 -4.36 1.27
CA CYS A 99 17.04 -4.21 1.94
C CYS A 99 16.44 -2.80 1.83
N THR A 100 17.14 -1.89 1.17
CA THR A 100 16.71 -0.51 0.88
C THR A 100 16.98 -0.20 -0.60
N PRO A 101 16.30 -0.88 -1.54
CA PRO A 101 16.51 -0.59 -2.94
C PRO A 101 16.09 0.85 -3.25
N THR A 102 16.86 1.55 -4.08
CA THR A 102 16.60 2.97 -4.40
C THR A 102 15.25 3.14 -5.10
N MET A 103 14.28 3.74 -4.40
CA MET A 103 12.92 3.99 -4.89
C MET A 103 12.73 5.36 -5.54
N ASN A 104 13.77 6.20 -5.64
CA ASN A 104 13.68 7.60 -6.10
C ASN A 104 13.02 7.77 -7.49
N THR A 105 13.28 6.86 -8.42
CA THR A 105 12.69 6.91 -9.76
C THR A 105 11.19 6.59 -9.73
N VAL A 106 10.78 5.62 -8.89
CA VAL A 106 9.37 5.28 -8.67
C VAL A 106 8.66 6.43 -7.95
N ALA A 107 9.23 6.95 -6.86
CA ALA A 107 8.69 8.10 -6.14
C ALA A 107 8.52 9.33 -7.04
N GLY A 108 9.51 9.61 -7.90
CA GLY A 108 9.41 10.67 -8.90
C GLY A 108 8.29 10.44 -9.92
N SER A 109 8.03 9.19 -10.30
CA SER A 109 6.94 8.83 -11.22
C SER A 109 5.56 8.95 -10.56
N ILE A 110 5.44 8.55 -9.28
CA ILE A 110 4.23 8.76 -8.48
C ILE A 110 3.90 10.25 -8.39
N LYS A 111 4.89 11.11 -8.07
CA LYS A 111 4.70 12.57 -8.02
C LYS A 111 4.25 13.15 -9.36
N LYS A 112 4.81 12.67 -10.48
CA LYS A 112 4.35 13.07 -11.83
C LYS A 112 2.90 12.65 -12.08
N ALA A 113 2.52 11.44 -11.69
CA ALA A 113 1.15 10.96 -11.83
C ALA A 113 0.16 11.80 -10.99
N GLN A 114 0.53 12.19 -9.77
CA GLN A 114 -0.27 13.13 -8.96
C GLN A 114 -0.44 14.48 -9.65
N VAL A 115 0.62 15.03 -10.27
CA VAL A 115 0.51 16.27 -11.06
C VAL A 115 -0.46 16.10 -12.24
N SER A 116 -0.44 14.96 -12.93
CA SER A 116 -1.40 14.67 -14.00
C SER A 116 -2.83 14.59 -13.49
N ILE A 117 -3.07 13.96 -12.34
CA ILE A 117 -4.41 13.91 -11.72
C ILE A 117 -4.92 15.32 -11.40
N GLU A 118 -4.08 16.17 -10.80
CA GLU A 118 -4.46 17.56 -10.50
C GLU A 118 -4.69 18.39 -11.76
N GLN A 119 -3.99 18.07 -12.86
CA GLN A 119 -4.25 18.69 -14.16
C GLN A 119 -5.61 18.24 -14.72
N TRP A 120 -5.95 16.94 -14.67
CA TRP A 120 -7.23 16.43 -15.14
C TRP A 120 -8.43 16.97 -14.34
N ARG A 121 -8.24 17.38 -13.09
CA ARG A 121 -9.28 18.11 -12.34
C ARG A 121 -9.59 19.47 -12.94
N LYS A 122 -8.56 20.16 -13.42
CA LYS A 122 -8.66 21.51 -14.01
C LYS A 122 -9.12 21.46 -15.47
N THR A 123 -8.71 20.40 -16.17
CA THR A 123 -8.93 20.21 -17.60
C THR A 123 -9.35 18.75 -17.86
N PRO A 124 -10.61 18.38 -17.54
CA PRO A 124 -11.09 17.00 -17.64
C PRO A 124 -10.94 16.37 -19.03
N GLU A 125 -10.97 17.17 -20.09
CA GLU A 125 -10.78 16.73 -21.48
C GLU A 125 -9.37 16.18 -21.76
N ASP A 126 -8.37 16.53 -20.95
CA ASP A 126 -7.01 15.97 -21.05
C ASP A 126 -6.93 14.53 -20.51
N TYR A 127 -7.96 14.08 -19.79
CA TYR A 127 -8.03 12.71 -19.29
C TYR A 127 -8.34 11.72 -20.40
N THR A 128 -7.53 10.66 -20.47
CA THR A 128 -7.88 9.44 -21.19
C THR A 128 -7.47 8.24 -20.36
N ALA A 129 -8.14 7.10 -20.57
CA ALA A 129 -7.75 5.85 -19.95
C ALA A 129 -6.28 5.49 -20.24
N ALA A 130 -5.80 5.77 -21.47
CA ALA A 130 -4.42 5.56 -21.85
C ALA A 130 -3.45 6.48 -21.09
N ALA A 131 -3.81 7.76 -20.89
CA ALA A 131 -3.01 8.70 -20.12
C ALA A 131 -2.87 8.27 -18.66
N LEU A 132 -3.96 7.84 -18.01
CA LEU A 132 -3.87 7.30 -16.64
C LEU A 132 -3.02 6.02 -16.57
N ARG A 133 -3.22 5.07 -17.48
CA ARG A 133 -2.41 3.84 -17.53
C ARG A 133 -0.94 4.12 -17.74
N SER A 134 -0.60 5.10 -18.58
CA SER A 134 0.78 5.56 -18.77
C SER A 134 1.31 6.25 -17.52
N ALA A 135 0.51 7.05 -16.81
CA ALA A 135 0.95 7.73 -15.59
C ALA A 135 1.33 6.74 -14.47
N ILE A 136 0.72 5.55 -14.44
CA ILE A 136 1.02 4.47 -13.47
C ILE A 136 1.91 3.36 -14.03
N ASP A 137 2.57 3.58 -15.17
CA ASP A 137 3.45 2.57 -15.81
C ASP A 137 4.71 2.23 -15.00
N PHE A 138 4.97 2.95 -13.90
CA PHE A 138 6.01 2.65 -12.92
C PHE A 138 5.73 1.38 -12.10
N GLY A 139 4.48 0.90 -12.06
CA GLY A 139 4.04 -0.23 -11.24
C GLY A 139 4.91 -1.50 -11.35
N PRO A 140 5.31 -1.95 -12.57
CA PRO A 140 6.17 -3.12 -12.73
C PRO A 140 7.57 -2.93 -12.12
N ARG A 141 8.15 -1.72 -12.21
CA ARG A 141 9.44 -1.42 -11.58
C ARG A 141 9.31 -1.38 -10.06
N MET A 142 8.21 -0.84 -9.54
CA MET A 142 7.91 -0.86 -8.12
C MET A 142 7.81 -2.30 -7.60
N LEU A 143 7.09 -3.18 -8.31
CA LEU A 143 6.97 -4.60 -7.96
C LEU A 143 8.34 -5.29 -7.90
N GLU A 144 9.20 -5.09 -8.90
CA GLU A 144 10.56 -5.65 -8.92
C GLU A 144 11.37 -5.23 -7.68
N LEU A 145 11.32 -3.94 -7.32
CA LEU A 145 12.05 -3.42 -6.15
C LEU A 145 11.47 -3.95 -4.84
N MET A 146 10.14 -4.05 -4.73
CA MET A 146 9.46 -4.66 -3.58
C MET A 146 9.86 -6.14 -3.42
N GLN A 147 9.96 -6.89 -4.51
CA GLN A 147 10.42 -8.28 -4.51
C GLN A 147 11.87 -8.40 -4.03
N ALA A 148 12.76 -7.55 -4.56
CA ALA A 148 14.18 -7.53 -4.16
C ALA A 148 14.32 -7.23 -2.66
N GLN A 149 13.61 -6.22 -2.17
CA GLN A 149 13.61 -5.87 -0.75
C GLN A 149 13.16 -7.03 0.13
N ILE A 150 12.01 -7.65 -0.18
CA ILE A 150 11.50 -8.82 0.56
C ILE A 150 12.48 -9.99 0.50
N ALA A 151 13.15 -10.21 -0.64
CA ALA A 151 14.12 -11.28 -0.80
C ALA A 151 15.39 -11.07 0.05
N SER A 152 15.80 -9.81 0.27
CA SER A 152 16.98 -9.46 1.08
C SER A 152 16.79 -9.61 2.60
N ILE A 153 15.57 -9.85 3.08
CA ILE A 153 15.32 -10.09 4.51
C ILE A 153 15.89 -11.46 4.89
N ASP A 154 17.10 -11.46 5.46
CA ASP A 154 17.77 -12.63 6.00
C ASP A 154 17.38 -12.85 7.46
N ILE A 155 16.47 -13.82 7.67
CA ILE A 155 15.95 -14.18 8.98
C ILE A 155 17.07 -14.57 9.96
N LYS A 156 18.12 -15.26 9.50
CA LYS A 156 19.21 -15.69 10.40
C LYS A 156 20.00 -14.49 10.90
N ARG A 157 20.23 -13.47 10.07
CA ARG A 157 20.88 -12.24 10.51
C ARG A 157 20.01 -11.50 11.52
N LEU A 158 18.70 -11.44 11.30
CA LEU A 158 17.77 -10.85 12.28
C LEU A 158 17.82 -11.60 13.62
N GLU A 159 17.86 -12.94 13.60
CA GLU A 159 17.94 -13.74 14.82
C GLU A 159 19.24 -13.55 15.61
N VAL A 160 20.34 -13.28 14.91
CA VAL A 160 21.65 -13.03 15.52
C VAL A 160 21.76 -11.62 16.09
N SER A 161 21.22 -10.62 15.38
CA SER A 161 21.40 -9.20 15.71
C SER A 161 20.27 -8.61 16.56
N LEU A 162 19.06 -9.16 16.50
CA LEU A 162 17.88 -8.56 17.11
C LEU A 162 17.04 -9.58 17.88
N THR A 163 16.46 -9.10 18.97
CA THR A 163 15.42 -9.80 19.71
C THR A 163 14.07 -9.66 19.00
N ALA A 164 13.13 -10.55 19.33
CA ALA A 164 11.76 -10.47 18.85
C ALA A 164 11.07 -9.15 19.25
N GLU A 165 11.33 -8.65 20.47
CA GLU A 165 10.72 -7.41 20.98
C GLU A 165 11.27 -6.16 20.28
N GLU A 166 12.54 -6.14 19.90
CA GLU A 166 13.10 -5.03 19.11
C GLU A 166 12.42 -4.93 17.74
N ILE A 167 12.24 -6.06 17.03
CA ILE A 167 11.51 -6.05 15.75
C ILE A 167 10.06 -5.60 15.93
N LYS A 168 9.36 -6.08 16.97
CA LYS A 168 7.98 -5.62 17.26
C LYS A 168 7.94 -4.11 17.49
N THR A 169 8.88 -3.59 18.26
CA THR A 169 8.95 -2.15 18.56
C THR A 169 9.17 -1.35 17.29
N MET A 170 10.14 -1.74 16.45
CA MET A 170 10.41 -1.07 15.18
C MET A 170 9.20 -1.10 14.24
N VAL A 171 8.48 -2.23 14.17
CA VAL A 171 7.26 -2.35 13.36
C VAL A 171 6.16 -1.46 13.92
N ALA A 172 5.94 -1.45 15.23
CA ALA A 172 4.93 -0.62 15.88
C ALA A 172 5.23 0.88 15.70
N GLU A 173 6.50 1.29 15.80
CA GLU A 173 6.93 2.67 15.56
C GLU A 173 6.69 3.08 14.11
N ASN A 174 6.97 2.21 13.14
CA ASN A 174 6.70 2.49 11.73
C ASN A 174 5.19 2.58 11.42
N VAL A 175 4.39 1.68 12.00
CA VAL A 175 2.92 1.75 11.88
C VAL A 175 2.40 3.03 12.51
N GLY A 176 2.86 3.37 13.72
CA GLY A 176 2.48 4.61 14.42
C GLY A 176 2.89 5.85 13.63
N TRP A 177 4.08 5.87 13.02
CA TRP A 177 4.47 6.93 12.10
C TRP A 177 3.49 7.02 10.93
N PHE A 178 3.17 5.91 10.28
CA PHE A 178 2.24 5.88 9.14
C PHE A 178 0.86 6.43 9.50
N GLU A 179 0.33 6.08 10.66
CA GLU A 179 -0.95 6.59 11.20
C GLU A 179 -0.94 8.11 11.42
N THR A 180 0.21 8.70 11.75
CA THR A 180 0.33 10.17 11.88
C THR A 180 0.36 10.89 10.54
N GLN A 181 0.74 10.20 9.47
CA GLN A 181 0.84 10.79 8.13
C GLN A 181 -0.45 10.60 7.31
N VAL A 182 -1.08 9.43 7.43
CA VAL A 182 -2.33 9.09 6.76
C VAL A 182 -3.46 9.14 7.78
N GLY A 183 -4.34 10.13 7.68
CA GLY A 183 -5.54 10.20 8.51
C GLY A 183 -6.31 8.87 8.50
N VAL A 184 -6.87 8.51 9.66
CA VAL A 184 -7.55 7.23 9.88
C VAL A 184 -8.67 6.97 8.87
N GLU A 185 -9.30 8.05 8.38
CA GLU A 185 -10.35 8.07 7.36
C GLU A 185 -9.89 7.57 5.99
N ALA A 186 -8.60 7.66 5.69
CA ALA A 186 -8.00 7.10 4.49
C ALA A 186 -7.40 5.72 4.75
N LEU A 187 -6.69 5.55 5.87
CA LEU A 187 -5.90 4.35 6.16
C LEU A 187 -6.76 3.11 6.39
N LEU A 188 -7.73 3.18 7.31
CA LEU A 188 -8.51 1.99 7.69
C LEU A 188 -9.33 1.44 6.51
N PRO A 189 -10.14 2.26 5.81
CA PRO A 189 -10.84 1.78 4.62
C PRO A 189 -9.91 1.24 3.55
N PHE A 190 -8.73 1.85 3.34
CA PHE A 190 -7.78 1.40 2.34
C PHE A 190 -7.30 -0.02 2.65
N VAL A 191 -6.81 -0.27 3.87
CA VAL A 191 -6.27 -1.57 4.27
C VAL A 191 -7.34 -2.66 4.14
N VAL A 192 -8.58 -2.37 4.55
CA VAL A 192 -9.68 -3.34 4.51
C VAL A 192 -10.15 -3.63 3.09
N SER A 193 -10.22 -2.63 2.21
CA SER A 193 -10.69 -2.85 0.84
C SER A 193 -9.66 -3.45 -0.11
N HIS A 194 -8.36 -3.28 0.15
CA HIS A 194 -7.30 -3.67 -0.80
C HIS A 194 -6.53 -4.93 -0.40
N HIS A 195 -6.70 -5.43 0.82
CA HIS A 195 -6.08 -6.69 1.20
C HIS A 195 -6.69 -7.89 0.45
N ASP A 196 -5.90 -8.96 0.35
CA ASP A 196 -6.37 -10.23 -0.19
C ASP A 196 -7.01 -11.07 0.92
N ALA A 197 -8.33 -11.00 1.05
CA ALA A 197 -9.09 -11.78 2.05
C ALA A 197 -8.92 -13.31 1.86
N GLY A 198 -8.56 -13.76 0.65
CA GLY A 198 -8.27 -15.17 0.38
C GLY A 198 -6.89 -15.62 0.84
N ALA A 199 -5.97 -14.68 1.09
CA ALA A 199 -4.59 -15.01 1.46
C ALA A 199 -4.46 -15.40 2.95
N SER A 200 -5.12 -14.68 3.85
CA SER A 200 -5.16 -15.02 5.29
C SER A 200 -6.38 -14.39 5.95
N LYS A 201 -7.09 -15.16 6.77
CA LYS A 201 -8.21 -14.67 7.59
C LYS A 201 -7.78 -13.80 8.77
N PHE A 202 -6.48 -13.79 9.09
CA PHE A 202 -5.90 -13.02 10.20
C PHE A 202 -5.40 -11.65 9.76
N TRP A 203 -5.41 -11.39 8.44
CA TRP A 203 -4.96 -10.13 7.87
C TRP A 203 -6.14 -9.35 7.29
N PRO A 204 -6.23 -8.03 7.52
CA PRO A 204 -5.35 -7.20 8.34
C PRO A 204 -5.64 -7.33 9.86
N PRO A 205 -4.62 -7.23 10.73
CA PRO A 205 -4.80 -7.30 12.18
C PRO A 205 -5.30 -5.95 12.74
N ILE A 206 -6.57 -5.63 12.49
CA ILE A 206 -7.19 -4.38 12.93
C ILE A 206 -7.86 -4.59 14.29
N HIS A 207 -7.61 -3.67 15.23
CA HIS A 207 -8.27 -3.68 16.52
C HIS A 207 -9.81 -3.55 16.36
N PRO A 208 -10.64 -4.20 17.20
CA PRO A 208 -12.10 -4.11 17.10
C PRO A 208 -12.65 -2.67 17.04
N ASP A 209 -12.03 -1.74 17.77
CA ASP A 209 -12.42 -0.33 17.74
C ASP A 209 -12.21 0.29 16.34
N GLY A 210 -11.13 -0.07 15.65
CA GLY A 210 -10.89 0.35 14.27
C GLY A 210 -11.93 -0.23 13.32
N ILE A 211 -12.30 -1.50 13.49
CA ILE A 211 -13.37 -2.14 12.70
C ILE A 211 -14.70 -1.41 12.90
N ALA A 212 -15.02 -1.02 14.13
CA ALA A 212 -16.26 -0.33 14.46
C ALA A 212 -16.38 1.06 13.82
N LEU A 213 -15.25 1.72 13.48
CA LEU A 213 -15.23 3.02 12.81
C LEU A 213 -15.49 2.93 11.31
N ILE A 214 -15.17 1.80 10.67
CA ILE A 214 -15.22 1.65 9.20
C ILE A 214 -16.56 2.11 8.62
N PRO A 215 -17.74 1.69 9.13
CA PRO A 215 -19.01 2.08 8.53
C PRO A 215 -19.18 3.60 8.39
N GLN A 216 -18.87 4.36 9.44
CA GLN A 216 -18.97 5.82 9.42
C GLN A 216 -17.95 6.43 8.46
N LEU A 217 -16.71 5.94 8.46
CA LEU A 217 -15.66 6.43 7.55
C LEU A 217 -16.03 6.21 6.08
N ILE A 218 -16.71 5.11 5.76
CA ILE A 218 -17.22 4.84 4.40
C ILE A 218 -18.38 5.76 4.07
N GLU A 219 -19.33 5.96 4.99
CA GLU A 219 -20.46 6.86 4.77
C GLU A 219 -19.99 8.29 4.47
N ASP A 220 -19.06 8.82 5.29
CA ASP A 220 -18.51 10.17 5.16
C ASP A 220 -17.75 10.38 3.84
N ASN A 221 -17.26 9.29 3.22
CA ASN A 221 -16.42 9.32 2.03
C ASN A 221 -16.94 8.40 0.91
N ALA A 222 -18.25 8.14 0.86
CA ALA A 222 -18.85 7.11 -0.01
C ALA A 222 -18.53 7.32 -1.49
N ALA A 223 -18.50 8.58 -1.93
CA ALA A 223 -18.17 8.94 -3.30
C ALA A 223 -16.76 8.48 -3.71
N ARG A 224 -15.79 8.43 -2.78
CA ARG A 224 -14.43 7.93 -3.03
C ARG A 224 -14.37 6.41 -2.93
N TRP A 225 -14.97 5.83 -1.89
CA TRP A 225 -14.83 4.41 -1.60
C TRP A 225 -15.63 3.49 -2.53
N GLN A 226 -16.56 4.02 -3.33
CA GLN A 226 -17.24 3.24 -4.37
C GLN A 226 -16.26 2.61 -5.39
N PHE A 227 -15.05 3.18 -5.55
CA PHE A 227 -14.04 2.67 -6.49
C PHE A 227 -13.11 1.63 -5.88
N ALA A 228 -13.12 1.43 -4.56
CA ALA A 228 -12.24 0.43 -3.94
C ALA A 228 -12.60 -0.98 -4.43
N PRO A 229 -11.65 -1.90 -4.62
CA PRO A 229 -11.91 -3.17 -5.30
C PRO A 229 -12.92 -4.07 -4.56
N VAL A 230 -12.97 -3.92 -3.23
CA VAL A 230 -13.94 -4.57 -2.34
C VAL A 230 -14.54 -3.52 -1.42
N HIS A 231 -15.85 -3.59 -1.17
CA HIS A 231 -16.54 -2.70 -0.25
C HIS A 231 -16.06 -2.93 1.20
N PRO A 232 -15.48 -1.93 1.90
CA PRO A 232 -14.84 -2.10 3.20
C PRO A 232 -15.74 -2.67 4.31
N VAL A 233 -17.06 -2.47 4.22
CA VAL A 233 -18.03 -2.95 5.23
C VAL A 233 -18.58 -4.34 4.89
N THR A 234 -19.01 -4.57 3.64
CA THR A 234 -19.76 -5.76 3.25
C THR A 234 -18.86 -6.87 2.70
N GLY A 235 -17.64 -6.54 2.28
CA GLY A 235 -16.76 -7.49 1.59
C GLY A 235 -17.19 -7.80 0.16
N GLU A 236 -18.20 -7.12 -0.37
CA GLU A 236 -18.68 -7.32 -1.74
C GLU A 236 -17.72 -6.71 -2.76
N ALA A 237 -17.54 -7.36 -3.90
CA ALA A 237 -16.77 -6.79 -5.00
C ALA A 237 -17.38 -5.47 -5.48
N SER A 238 -16.53 -4.53 -5.88
CA SER A 238 -16.99 -3.24 -6.39
C SER A 238 -17.91 -3.39 -7.60
N PRO A 239 -18.98 -2.58 -7.71
CA PRO A 239 -19.79 -2.53 -8.92
C PRO A 239 -19.00 -1.98 -10.13
N TRP A 240 -17.83 -1.40 -9.88
CA TRP A 240 -16.90 -0.94 -10.91
C TRP A 240 -15.83 -1.96 -11.28
N ALA A 241 -15.78 -3.12 -10.63
CA ALA A 241 -14.88 -4.19 -11.00
C ALA A 241 -15.25 -4.71 -12.40
N VAL A 242 -14.29 -4.70 -13.31
CA VAL A 242 -14.40 -5.18 -14.70
C VAL A 242 -13.68 -6.52 -14.82
#